data_AF-A0A517NKY7-F1
#
_entry.id   AF-A0A517NKY7-F1
#
_cell.length_a   1.000
_cell.length_b   1.000
_cell.length_c   1.000
_cell.angle_alpha   90.00
_cell.angle_beta   90.00
_cell.angle_gamma   90.00
#
_symmetry.space_group_name_H-M   'P 1'
#
loop_
_entity.id
_entity.type
_entity.pdbx_description
1 polymer ?
#
loop_
_entity_poly.entity_id
_entity_poly.type
_entity_poly.pdbx_seq_one_letter_code
_entity_poly.pdbx_strand_id
1 'polypeptide(L)'
;MSRADCVLAAKAANERWPITEEYREATIKKLFLIVLDPNSTNRELISASKALAAFDKINLDQKPKVSQRVNLNLNLSERKDELRKRIESLTLDADD
;
A
#
# COMPACT_ATOMS: atom_id res chain seq x y z
N MET A 1 -20.21 -6.74 -17.28
CA MET A 1 -19.15 -5.71 -17.34
C MET A 1 -18.31 -6.05 -18.56
N SER A 2 -18.13 -5.10 -19.48
CA SER A 2 -17.44 -5.34 -20.74
C SER A 2 -15.93 -5.37 -20.57
N ARG A 3 -15.20 -5.91 -21.55
CA ARG A 3 -13.73 -5.85 -21.59
C ARG A 3 -13.19 -4.42 -21.41
N ALA A 4 -13.83 -3.43 -22.04
CA ALA A 4 -13.41 -2.03 -21.95
C ALA A 4 -13.50 -1.51 -20.51
N ASP A 5 -14.55 -1.92 -19.79
CA ASP A 5 -14.75 -1.56 -18.38
C ASP A 5 -13.66 -2.17 -17.49
N CYS A 6 -13.24 -3.41 -17.73
CA CYS A 6 -12.14 -4.04 -17.00
C CYS A 6 -10.82 -3.27 -17.20
N VAL A 7 -10.55 -2.82 -18.43
CA VAL A 7 -9.35 -2.02 -18.73
C VAL A 7 -9.42 -0.65 -18.05
N LEU A 8 -10.59 0.00 -18.06
CA LEU A 8 -10.78 1.28 -17.39
C LEU A 8 -10.64 1.15 -15.87
N ALA A 9 -11.18 0.07 -15.27
CA ALA A 9 -11.00 -0.22 -13.86
C ALA A 9 -9.53 -0.43 -13.49
N ALA A 10 -8.78 -1.18 -14.31
CA ALA A 10 -7.34 -1.35 -14.13
C ALA A 10 -6.57 -0.02 -14.20
N LYS A 11 -6.96 0.87 -15.12
CA LYS A 11 -6.36 2.19 -15.26
C LYS A 11 -6.66 3.06 -14.04
N ALA A 12 -7.92 3.15 -13.63
CA ALA A 12 -8.36 3.90 -12.46
C ALA A 12 -7.65 3.43 -11.17
N ALA A 13 -7.45 2.11 -11.03
CA ALA A 13 -6.66 1.53 -9.97
C ALA A 13 -5.20 2.00 -10.01
N ASN A 14 -4.50 1.82 -11.14
CA ASN A 14 -3.10 2.23 -11.28
C ASN A 14 -2.88 3.74 -11.07
N GLU A 15 -3.81 4.56 -11.52
CA GLU A 15 -3.77 6.02 -11.41
C GLU A 15 -4.36 6.55 -10.09
N ARG A 16 -4.78 5.65 -9.18
CA ARG A 16 -5.34 5.98 -7.86
C ARG A 16 -6.47 7.01 -7.93
N TRP A 17 -7.38 6.83 -8.87
CA TRP A 17 -8.54 7.70 -9.00
C TRP A 17 -9.35 7.69 -7.69
N PRO A 18 -9.94 8.82 -7.29
CA PRO A 18 -10.78 8.89 -6.10
C PRO A 18 -12.05 8.06 -6.32
N ILE A 19 -12.17 6.95 -5.62
CA ILE A 19 -13.31 6.03 -5.67
C ILE A 19 -13.69 5.76 -4.21
N THR A 20 -14.98 5.84 -3.87
CA THR A 20 -15.43 5.46 -2.51
C THR A 20 -15.23 3.98 -2.28
N GLU A 21 -15.14 3.57 -1.01
CA GLU A 21 -14.88 2.17 -0.69
C GLU A 21 -16.03 1.26 -1.14
N GLU A 22 -17.29 1.72 -1.08
CA GLU A 22 -18.43 0.93 -1.56
C GLU A 22 -18.32 0.63 -3.07
N TYR A 23 -17.91 1.62 -3.87
CA TYR A 23 -17.73 1.45 -5.30
C TYR A 23 -16.51 0.59 -5.63
N ARG A 24 -15.44 0.67 -4.84
CA ARG A 24 -14.26 -0.19 -4.98
C ARG A 24 -14.65 -1.66 -4.77
N GLU A 25 -15.33 -1.97 -3.68
CA GLU A 25 -15.81 -3.32 -3.39
C GLU A 25 -16.74 -3.85 -4.50
N ALA A 26 -17.70 -3.04 -4.94
CA ALA A 26 -18.62 -3.43 -6.01
C ALA A 26 -17.87 -3.73 -7.32
N THR A 27 -16.82 -2.96 -7.63
CA THR A 27 -15.99 -3.18 -8.82
C THR A 27 -15.20 -4.48 -8.71
N ILE A 28 -14.55 -4.72 -7.57
CA ILE A 28 -13.80 -5.95 -7.32
C ILE A 28 -14.72 -7.18 -7.39
N LYS A 29 -15.90 -7.12 -6.76
CA LYS A 29 -16.91 -8.21 -6.83
C LYS A 29 -17.30 -8.52 -8.27
N LYS A 30 -17.55 -7.50 -9.10
CA LYS A 30 -17.87 -7.68 -10.54
C LYS A 30 -16.71 -8.30 -11.32
N LEU A 31 -15.47 -7.93 -11.03
CA LEU A 31 -14.29 -8.51 -11.69
C LEU A 31 -14.11 -9.99 -11.33
N PHE A 32 -14.33 -10.36 -10.06
CA PHE A 32 -14.30 -11.76 -9.64
C PHE A 32 -15.36 -12.62 -10.33
N LEU A 33 -16.57 -12.09 -10.54
CA LEU A 33 -17.61 -12.80 -11.26
C LEU A 33 -17.19 -13.14 -12.70
N ILE A 34 -16.44 -12.28 -13.38
CA ILE A 34 -15.90 -12.56 -14.72
C ILE A 34 -14.81 -13.65 -14.65
N VAL A 35 -13.93 -13.59 -13.66
CA VAL A 35 -12.83 -14.56 -13.54
C VAL A 35 -13.35 -15.96 -13.19
N LEU A 36 -14.44 -16.05 -12.43
CA LEU A 36 -15.05 -17.32 -12.00
C LEU A 36 -16.08 -17.87 -12.99
N ASP A 37 -16.51 -17.06 -13.97
CA ASP A 37 -17.50 -17.49 -14.97
C ASP A 37 -16.84 -18.38 -16.04
N PRO A 38 -17.24 -19.66 -16.16
CA PRO A 38 -16.68 -20.58 -17.15
C PRO A 38 -17.02 -20.20 -18.60
N ASN A 39 -18.00 -19.31 -18.81
CA ASN A 39 -18.40 -18.85 -20.14
C ASN A 39 -17.67 -17.58 -20.58
N SER A 40 -16.91 -16.95 -19.69
CA SER A 40 -16.18 -15.73 -20.00
C SER A 40 -15.08 -15.99 -21.04
N THR A 41 -14.92 -15.06 -21.98
CA THR A 41 -13.90 -15.23 -23.01
C THR A 41 -12.49 -15.10 -22.41
N ASN A 42 -11.50 -15.77 -23.01
CA ASN A 42 -10.10 -15.65 -22.59
C ASN A 42 -9.63 -14.19 -22.50
N ARG A 43 -10.13 -13.30 -23.38
CA ARG A 43 -9.77 -11.88 -23.38
C ARG A 43 -10.39 -11.12 -22.21
N GLU A 44 -11.63 -11.44 -21.83
CA GLU A 44 -12.30 -10.86 -20.67
C GLU A 44 -11.65 -11.33 -19.37
N LEU A 45 -11.35 -12.63 -19.28
CA LEU A 45 -10.65 -13.23 -18.14
C LEU A 45 -9.29 -12.56 -17.93
N ILE A 46 -8.45 -12.45 -18.98
CA ILE A 46 -7.15 -11.77 -18.88
C ILE A 46 -7.30 -10.31 -18.44
N SER A 47 -8.30 -9.60 -18.99
CA SER A 47 -8.52 -8.18 -18.67
C SER A 47 -8.99 -8.00 -17.23
N ALA A 48 -9.89 -8.86 -16.74
CA ALA A 48 -10.38 -8.84 -15.37
C ALA A 48 -9.28 -9.21 -14.37
N SER A 49 -8.47 -10.23 -14.66
CA SER A 49 -7.32 -10.62 -13.83
C SER A 49 -6.28 -9.50 -13.72
N LYS A 50 -5.99 -8.79 -14.83
CA LYS A 50 -5.09 -7.62 -14.81
C LYS A 50 -5.64 -6.48 -13.96
N ALA A 51 -6.96 -6.25 -14.03
CA ALA A 51 -7.61 -5.24 -13.21
C ALA A 51 -7.54 -5.58 -11.71
N LEU A 52 -7.83 -6.83 -11.34
CA LEU A 52 -7.70 -7.31 -9.95
C LEU A 52 -6.27 -7.16 -9.43
N ALA A 53 -5.26 -7.52 -10.24
CA ALA A 53 -3.86 -7.34 -9.86
C ALA A 53 -3.49 -5.86 -9.67
N ALA A 54 -4.06 -4.94 -10.45
CA ALA A 54 -3.86 -3.51 -10.26
C ALA A 54 -4.45 -3.00 -8.93
N PHE A 55 -5.63 -3.48 -8.55
CA PHE A 55 -6.21 -3.17 -7.25
C PHE A 55 -5.38 -3.73 -6.08
N ASP A 56 -4.83 -4.94 -6.21
CA ASP A 56 -3.98 -5.53 -5.17
C ASP A 56 -2.62 -4.80 -5.04
N LYS A 57 -2.05 -4.33 -6.15
CA LYS A 57 -0.81 -3.54 -6.14
C LYS A 57 -0.95 -2.25 -5.34
N ILE A 58 -2.10 -1.56 -5.38
CA ILE A 58 -2.36 -0.40 -4.54
C ILE A 58 -2.27 -0.78 -3.06
N ASN A 59 -2.82 -1.93 -2.67
CA ASN A 59 -2.80 -2.39 -1.28
C ASN A 59 -1.36 -2.66 -0.81
N LEU A 60 -0.49 -3.17 -1.69
CA LEU A 60 0.93 -3.40 -1.39
C LEU A 60 1.72 -2.08 -1.27
N ASP A 61 1.46 -1.10 -2.14
CA ASP A 61 2.13 0.21 -2.10
C ASP A 61 1.64 1.10 -0.94
N GLN A 62 0.45 0.83 -0.38
CA GLN A 62 -0.05 1.48 0.83
C GLN A 62 0.48 0.86 2.12
N LYS A 63 1.10 -0.34 2.08
CA LYS A 63 1.85 -0.83 3.24
C LYS A 63 3.01 0.14 3.45
N PRO A 64 3.16 0.76 4.63
CA PRO A 64 4.27 1.64 4.91
C PRO A 64 5.55 0.84 4.63
N LYS A 65 6.38 1.32 3.70
CA LYS A 65 7.69 0.74 3.43
C LYS A 65 8.41 0.61 4.77
N VAL A 66 8.53 -0.62 5.26
CA VAL A 66 9.08 -0.95 6.58
C VAL A 66 10.44 -0.25 6.80
N SER A 67 11.18 -0.03 5.71
CA SER A 67 12.41 0.77 5.63
C SER A 67 12.35 2.15 6.32
N GLN A 68 11.26 2.91 6.18
CA GLN A 68 11.22 4.28 6.70
C GLN A 68 11.08 4.31 8.22
N ARG A 69 10.33 3.36 8.81
CA ARG A 69 10.20 3.21 10.26
C ARG A 69 11.49 2.70 10.90
N VAL A 70 12.23 1.82 10.23
CA VAL A 70 13.51 1.30 10.73
C VAL A 70 14.55 2.43 10.83
N ASN A 71 14.68 3.27 9.80
CA ASN A 71 15.60 4.41 9.82
C ASN A 71 15.23 5.46 10.89
N LEU A 72 13.94 5.71 11.11
CA LEU A 72 13.47 6.59 12.19
C LEU A 72 13.83 6.05 13.58
N ASN A 73 13.67 4.75 13.82
CA ASN A 73 13.99 4.13 15.10
C ASN A 73 15.48 4.13 15.41
N LEU A 74 16.34 3.92 14.40
CA LEU A 74 17.80 4.01 14.55
C LEU A 74 18.24 5.42 14.94
N ASN A 75 17.80 6.45 14.21
CA ASN A 75 18.11 7.84 14.51
C ASN A 75 17.63 8.28 15.91
N LEU A 76 16.45 7.80 16.34
CA LEU A 76 15.94 8.06 17.68
C LEU A 76 16.76 7.38 18.77
N SER A 77 17.28 6.17 18.51
CA SER A 77 18.15 5.46 19.45
C SER A 77 19.49 6.18 19.62
N GLU A 78 20.13 6.57 18.52
CA GLU A 78 21.41 7.29 18.53
C GLU A 78 21.29 8.61 19.29
N ARG A 79 20.23 9.38 19.03
CA ARG A 79 19.98 10.67 19.70
C ARG A 79 19.65 10.51 21.18
N LYS A 80 19.01 9.40 21.56
CA LYS A 80 18.73 9.06 22.97
C LYS A 80 20.03 8.75 23.72
N ASP A 81 20.94 8.00 23.11
CA ASP A 81 22.22 7.66 23.73
C ASP A 81 23.15 8.87 23.83
N GLU A 82 23.10 9.77 22.84
CA GLU A 82 23.82 11.04 22.86
C GLU A 82 23.32 11.96 23.98
N LEU A 83 22.00 12.08 24.14
CA LEU A 83 21.40 12.84 25.25
C LEU A 83 21.73 12.24 26.62
N ARG A 84 21.76 10.91 26.75
CA ARG A 84 22.16 10.22 27.98
C ARG A 84 23.59 10.57 28.37
N LYS A 85 24.54 10.47 27.44
CA LYS A 85 25.94 10.83 27.68
C LYS A 85 26.11 12.29 28.08
N ARG A 86 25.31 13.18 27.49
CA ARG A 86 25.37 14.62 27.79
C ARG A 86 24.77 14.96 29.16
N ILE A 87 23.73 14.25 29.57
CA ILE A 87 23.20 14.36 30.94
C ILE A 87 24.25 13.84 31.91
N GLU A 88 24.86 12.69 31.64
CA GLU A 88 25.89 12.08 32.48
C GLU A 88 27.10 13.01 32.68
N SER A 89 27.61 13.63 31.61
CA SER A 89 28.69 14.62 31.72
C SER A 89 28.29 15.84 32.55
N LEU A 90 27.08 16.37 32.34
CA LEU A 90 26.59 17.55 33.07
C LEU A 90 26.32 17.26 34.55
N THR A 91 25.98 16.02 34.90
CA THR A 91 25.80 15.61 36.31
C THR A 91 27.12 15.33 37.02
N LEU A 92 28.16 14.88 36.30
CA LEU A 92 29.50 14.68 36.87
C LEU A 92 30.22 16.00 37.16
N ASP A 93 29.99 17.03 36.35
CA ASP A 93 30.58 18.36 36.51
C ASP A 93 29.89 19.22 37.61
N ALA A 94 28.81 18.73 38.22
CA ALA A 94 28.02 19.47 39.21
C ALA A 94 28.32 19.10 40.67
N ASP A 95 29.15 18.07 40.90
CA ASP A 95 29.51 17.54 42.22
C ASP A 95 30.97 17.90 42.67
N ASP A 96 31.68 18.76 41.92
CA ASP A 96 32.99 19.37 42.25
C ASP A 96 32.83 20.87 42.59
#